data_AF-A0A968GRG2-F1
#
_entry.id   AF-A0A968GRG2-F1
#
_cell.length_a   1.000
_cell.length_b   1.000
_cell.length_c   1.000
_cell.angle_alpha   90.00
_cell.angle_beta   90.00
_cell.angle_gamma   90.00
#
_symmetry.space_group_name_H-M   'P 1'
#
loop_
_entity.id
_entity.type
_entity.pdbx_description
1 polymer ?
#
loop_
_entity_poly.entity_id
_entity_poly.type
_entity_poly.pdbx_seq_one_letter_code
_entity_poly.pdbx_strand_id
1 'polypeptide(L)'
;MNMLTQTGRTHPFGEVLGNRNFRLLWIGEGVSVLGDHFYMIALPWLVLQLTGDSLAMGTVLALSAIPRALLMLVGGALTARFSPRSL
;
A
#
# COMPACT_ATOMS: atom_id res chain seq x y z
N MET A 1 28.06 -36.44 -21.40
CA MET A 1 26.77 -37.16 -21.36
C MET A 1 26.02 -36.69 -20.12
N ASN A 2 25.01 -35.84 -20.34
CA ASN A 2 23.89 -35.40 -19.49
C ASN A 2 24.13 -34.82 -18.08
N MET A 3 24.14 -33.48 -18.02
CA MET A 3 23.97 -32.68 -16.79
C MET A 3 22.93 -31.56 -17.01
N LEU A 4 21.77 -31.90 -17.60
CA LEU A 4 20.64 -30.99 -17.86
C LEU A 4 19.32 -31.54 -17.26
N THR A 5 19.35 -31.96 -16.00
CA THR A 5 18.14 -32.38 -15.28
C THR A 5 17.53 -31.21 -14.51
N GLN A 6 16.44 -30.70 -15.09
CA GLN A 6 15.29 -30.06 -14.44
C GLN A 6 15.49 -28.73 -13.69
N THR A 7 15.31 -27.63 -14.40
CA THR A 7 14.59 -26.46 -13.87
C THR A 7 13.14 -26.54 -14.35
N GLY A 8 12.31 -27.31 -13.64
CA GLY A 8 10.87 -27.18 -13.75
C GLY A 8 10.50 -25.74 -13.41
N ARG A 9 10.00 -24.98 -14.39
CA ARG A 9 9.45 -23.64 -14.15
C ARG A 9 8.17 -23.79 -13.35
N THR A 10 8.26 -23.80 -12.02
CA THR A 10 7.09 -23.48 -11.19
C THR A 10 6.78 -22.01 -11.43
N HIS A 11 5.54 -21.69 -11.81
CA HIS A 11 5.11 -20.29 -11.92
C HIS A 11 4.89 -19.77 -10.48
N PRO A 12 5.82 -18.99 -9.90
CA PRO A 12 5.86 -18.74 -8.46
C PRO A 12 4.59 -18.06 -7.95
N PHE A 13 3.97 -17.24 -8.81
CA PHE A 13 2.72 -16.54 -8.52
C PHE A 13 1.50 -17.47 -8.38
N GLY A 14 1.43 -18.54 -9.17
CA GLY A 14 0.29 -19.47 -9.15
C GLY A 14 0.23 -20.25 -7.83
N GLU A 15 1.39 -20.65 -7.32
CA GLU A 15 1.51 -21.38 -6.05
C GLU A 15 1.16 -20.50 -4.84
N VAL A 16 1.63 -19.24 -4.83
CA VAL A 16 1.38 -18.30 -3.74
C VAL A 16 -0.11 -17.89 -3.67
N LEU A 17 -0.77 -17.67 -4.81
CA LEU A 17 -2.22 -17.40 -4.87
C LEU A 17 -3.07 -18.65 -4.56
N GLY A 18 -2.48 -19.85 -4.63
CA GLY A 18 -3.09 -21.10 -4.20
C GLY A 18 -3.30 -21.16 -2.68
N ASN A 19 -2.44 -20.50 -1.90
CA ASN A 19 -2.59 -20.42 -0.45
C ASN A 19 -3.79 -19.54 -0.06
N ARG A 20 -4.77 -20.15 0.62
CA ARG A 20 -6.02 -19.47 1.02
C ARG A 20 -5.79 -18.23 1.88
N ASN A 21 -4.89 -18.31 2.87
CA ASN A 21 -4.64 -17.21 3.79
C ASN A 21 -3.99 -16.03 3.06
N PHE A 22 -3.02 -16.33 2.20
CA PHE A 22 -2.40 -15.31 1.36
C PHE A 22 -3.43 -14.65 0.42
N ARG A 23 -4.27 -15.45 -0.27
CA ARG A 23 -5.28 -14.91 -1.19
C ARG A 23 -6.28 -14.01 -0.50
N LEU A 24 -6.74 -14.35 0.71
CA LEU A 24 -7.64 -13.51 1.50
C LEU A 24 -6.97 -12.19 1.90
N LEU A 25 -5.72 -12.24 2.37
CA LEU A 25 -4.95 -11.04 2.70
C LEU A 25 -4.76 -10.16 1.46
N TRP A 26 -4.39 -10.75 0.33
CA TRP A 26 -4.08 -10.03 -0.89
C TRP A 26 -5.30 -9.29 -1.47
N ILE A 27 -6.45 -9.96 -1.48
CA ILE A 27 -7.71 -9.34 -1.92
C ILE A 27 -8.15 -8.28 -0.93
N GLY A 28 -8.10 -8.57 0.38
CA GLY A 28 -8.49 -7.61 1.42
C GLY A 28 -7.64 -6.33 1.36
N GLU A 29 -6.32 -6.48 1.29
CA GLU A 29 -5.39 -5.36 1.15
C GLU A 29 -5.61 -4.60 -0.16
N GLY A 30 -5.80 -5.31 -1.27
CA GLY A 30 -6.08 -4.68 -2.56
C GLY A 30 -7.34 -3.83 -2.55
N VAL A 31 -8.42 -4.31 -1.93
CA VAL A 31 -9.67 -3.55 -1.76
C VAL A 31 -9.47 -2.35 -0.83
N SER A 32 -8.73 -2.51 0.28
CA SER A 32 -8.44 -1.43 1.22
C SER A 32 -7.65 -0.30 0.55
N VAL A 33 -6.58 -0.63 -0.17
CA VAL A 33 -5.76 0.35 -0.89
C VAL A 33 -6.58 1.07 -1.97
N LEU A 34 -7.47 0.35 -2.66
CA LEU A 34 -8.38 0.98 -3.62
C LEU A 34 -9.33 1.98 -2.94
N GLY A 35 -9.87 1.62 -1.77
CA GLY A 35 -10.70 2.50 -0.95
C GLY A 35 -9.95 3.76 -0.51
N ASP A 36 -8.71 3.61 -0.05
CA ASP A 36 -7.85 4.73 0.33
C ASP A 36 -7.65 5.72 -0.82
N HIS A 37 -7.41 5.22 -2.04
CA HIS A 37 -7.24 6.07 -3.22
C HIS A 37 -8.54 6.80 -3.60
N PHE A 38 -9.68 6.14 -3.48
CA PHE A 38 -10.97 6.80 -3.66
C PHE A 38 -11.18 7.90 -2.62
N TYR A 39 -10.91 7.61 -1.35
CA TYR A 39 -11.06 8.57 -0.25
C TYR A 39 -10.15 9.80 -0.42
N MET A 40 -8.92 9.59 -0.91
CA MET A 40 -7.95 10.66 -1.17
C MET A 40 -8.47 11.73 -2.14
N ILE A 41 -9.36 11.35 -3.06
CA ILE A 41 -10.00 12.27 -4.01
C ILE A 41 -11.34 12.77 -3.46
N ALA A 42 -12.15 11.85 -2.92
CA ALA A 42 -13.52 12.13 -2.51
C ALA A 42 -13.61 13.10 -1.33
N LEU A 43 -12.74 12.97 -0.32
CA LEU A 43 -12.80 13.81 0.88
C LEU A 43 -12.49 15.29 0.57
N PRO A 44 -11.36 15.65 -0.08
CA PRO A 44 -11.10 17.05 -0.43
C PRO A 44 -12.18 17.61 -1.35
N TRP A 45 -12.65 16.82 -2.30
CA TRP A 45 -13.74 17.21 -3.19
C TRP A 45 -15.03 17.50 -2.43
N LEU A 46 -15.38 16.67 -1.44
CA LEU A 46 -16.53 16.90 -0.57
C LEU A 46 -16.38 18.19 0.24
N VAL A 47 -15.19 18.46 0.78
CA VAL A 47 -14.90 19.72 1.48
C VAL A 47 -15.15 20.91 0.56
N LEU A 48 -14.63 20.86 -0.67
CA LEU A 48 -14.87 21.90 -1.67
C LEU A 48 -16.37 22.09 -1.96
N GLN A 49 -17.14 21.01 -2.09
CA GLN A 49 -18.58 21.11 -2.33
C GLN A 49 -19.36 21.72 -1.16
N LEU A 50 -18.95 21.42 0.08
CA LEU A 50 -19.65 21.90 1.27
C LEU A 50 -19.25 23.33 1.66
N THR A 51 -18.00 23.72 1.49
CA THR A 51 -17.50 25.05 1.89
C THR A 51 -17.42 26.03 0.73
N GLY A 52 -17.28 25.56 -0.51
CA GLY A 52 -16.94 26.40 -1.67
C GLY A 52 -15.51 26.95 -1.64
N ASP A 53 -14.70 26.58 -0.64
CA ASP A 53 -13.38 27.15 -0.40
C ASP A 53 -12.26 26.17 -0.79
N SER A 54 -11.46 26.58 -1.79
CA SER A 54 -10.33 25.82 -2.29
C SER A 54 -9.14 25.78 -1.32
N LEU A 55 -9.00 26.77 -0.44
CA LEU A 55 -7.99 26.75 0.61
C LEU A 55 -8.34 25.69 1.66
N ALA A 56 -9.60 25.63 2.10
CA ALA A 56 -10.06 24.58 3.01
C ALA A 56 -9.82 23.17 2.43
N MET A 57 -10.15 22.94 1.15
CA MET A 57 -9.81 21.69 0.45
C MET A 57 -8.30 21.39 0.49
N GLY A 58 -7.47 22.37 0.14
CA GLY A 58 -6.01 22.24 0.13
C GLY A 58 -5.42 21.93 1.51
N THR A 59 -5.98 22.52 2.58
CA THR A 59 -5.53 22.25 3.95
C THR A 59 -5.83 20.81 4.38
N VAL A 60 -6.99 20.26 4.02
CA VAL A 60 -7.33 18.86 4.30
C VAL A 60 -6.40 17.90 3.56
N LEU A 61 -6.06 18.21 2.31
CA LEU A 61 -5.05 17.47 1.56
C LEU A 61 -3.68 17.52 2.26
N ALA A 62 -3.23 18.71 2.68
CA ALA A 62 -1.95 18.89 3.34
C ALA A 62 -1.89 18.12 4.68
N LEU A 63 -2.94 18.19 5.50
CA LEU A 63 -3.03 17.46 6.77
C LEU A 63 -3.09 15.94 6.59
N SER A 64 -3.58 15.46 5.44
CA SER A 64 -3.58 14.03 5.11
C SER A 64 -2.20 13.56 4.63
N ALA A 65 -1.50 14.37 3.84
CA ALA A 65 -0.25 13.99 3.19
C ALA A 65 1.01 14.22 4.06
N ILE A 66 1.08 15.34 4.80
CA ILE A 66 2.28 15.73 5.56
C ILE A 66 2.61 14.71 6.66
N PRO A 67 1.69 14.34 7.56
CA PRO A 67 1.99 13.34 8.58
C PRO A 67 2.38 12.00 7.97
N ARG A 68 1.70 11.58 6.89
CA ARG A 68 2.03 10.35 6.17
C ARG A 68 3.45 10.38 5.62
N ALA A 69 3.85 11.47 4.95
CA ALA A 69 5.18 11.62 4.39
C ALA A 69 6.27 11.62 5.49
N LEU A 70 6.03 12.32 6.60
CA LEU A 70 6.95 12.34 7.75
C LEU A 70 7.09 10.94 8.37
N LEU A 71 5.98 10.24 8.59
CA LEU A 71 5.99 8.89 9.14
C LEU A 71 6.63 7.88 8.18
N MET A 72 6.44 8.03 6.87
CA MET A 72 7.13 7.19 5.88
C MET A 72 8.64 7.42 5.88
N LEU A 73 9.10 8.67 6.00
CA LEU A 73 10.52 8.99 6.12
C LEU A 73 11.14 8.39 7.38
N VAL A 74 10.50 8.60 8.54
CA VAL A 74 10.96 8.08 9.82
C VAL A 74 10.90 6.55 9.84
N GLY A 75 9.77 5.98 9.42
CA GLY A 75 9.56 4.53 9.33
C GLY A 75 10.59 3.87 8.42
N GLY A 76 10.84 4.43 7.23
CA GLY A 76 11.87 3.95 6.31
C GLY A 76 13.26 3.93 6.95
N ALA A 77 13.65 5.03 7.61
CA ALA A 77 14.93 5.12 8.31
C ALA A 77 15.05 4.10 9.47
N LEU A 78 13.96 3.83 10.19
CA LEU A 78 13.92 2.83 11.26
C LEU A 78 14.03 1.40 10.71
N THR A 79 13.27 1.06 9.67
CA THR A 79 13.30 -0.28 9.04
C THR A 79 14.63 -0.61 8.38
N ALA A 80 15.41 0.40 7.97
CA ALA A 80 16.76 0.19 7.48
C ALA A 80 17.75 -0.22 8.60
N ARG A 81 17.45 0.09 9.86
CA ARG A 81 18.32 -0.17 11.02
C ARG A 81 17.94 -1.42 11.80
N PHE A 82 16.65 -1.77 11.83
CA PHE A 82 16.14 -2.94 12.54
C PHE A 82 15.76 -4.04 11.54
N SER A 83 16.38 -5.22 11.67
CA SER A 83 16.02 -6.39 10.86
C SER A 83 14.58 -6.83 11.21
N PRO A 84 13.74 -7.22 10.22
CA PRO A 84 12.40 -7.76 10.48
C PRO A 84 12.37 -9.01 11.37
N ARG A 85 13.53 -9.65 11.61
CA ARG A 85 13.66 -10.80 12.52
C ARG A 85 13.94 -10.43 13.99
N SER A 86 14.17 -9.15 14.29
CA SER A 86 14.48 -8.67 15.65
C SER A 86 13.41 -7.76 16.26
N LEU A 87 12.29 -7.56 15.57
CA LEU A 87 11.07 -6.89 16.05
C LEU A 87 9.96 -7.93 16.23
#